data_AF-A0AAD9DXC1-F1
#
_entry.id   AF-A0AAD9DXC1-F1
#
_cell.length_a   1.000
_cell.length_b   1.000
_cell.length_c   1.000
_cell.angle_alpha   90.00
_cell.angle_beta   90.00
_cell.angle_gamma   90.00
#
_symmetry.space_group_name_H-M   'P 1'
#
loop_
_entity.id
_entity.type
_entity.pdbx_description
1 polymer ?
#
loop_
_entity_poly.entity_id
_entity_poly.type
_entity_poly.pdbx_seq_one_letter_code
_entity_poly.pdbx_strand_id
1 'polypeptide(L)'
;MATQAVRLFRKLDGLFAVYKPQGVHWKLVRDTVETNLLKAVNSFSPPAPQCMVQFQVLPSGETSNSTNLTVTASKLPTLSDHPLVAGPQFNNIRVGVGHRLDAFSSGVLVLGLGNGNTALDSLYRSHVSRDYILEGQFGMATNDFTHTGRIIERSTYEHITQDKLEHVLAMIQGANQKALIMYSQVDLHTQEAYELAVKGMLHPQYKSPPILTGLRCLHFQLPHFTLGKNITEVQCVNETQKYLRKLLHEVGLELRSTAVCNKVRRTRDGPFKIEDALTHRNWTADAIIPSVTYFHRTTQKIRKNDRKAVNQLDGMAEAQDQIGNRTTHVEPGTHQKAGSQNLASEALMDSKQTMRGPVRWVLWDIKDTLLKVRRSVGEQYYCESVRAGLKLLPTQLETAFRQAYLQHVQLYPNYGITLGMNSQVWWTQVVKNTFSQCGVQDTALLDTLASNLYQNFCGPENWEVFPDSNSVLKSCSALGVKQGVVSNFDSRLEGVLQGCGLLTHFSFLLTSEGAGVAKPDKAIFTQALKKCAVPAKNVAHVGDNYINDYLASRSLGIRGYLLDRQGHQEHLDVPPQHRLQSLDELPTRLQQETD
;
A
#
# COMPACT_ATOMS: atom_id res chain seq x y z
N MET A 1 42.42 14.45 -8.17
CA MET A 1 41.56 15.56 -7.66
C MET A 1 40.13 15.33 -8.16
N ALA A 2 39.10 15.53 -7.34
CA ALA A 2 37.71 15.41 -7.82
C ALA A 2 37.40 16.47 -8.89
N THR A 3 36.87 16.04 -10.04
CA THR A 3 36.44 16.90 -11.16
C THR A 3 35.35 17.89 -10.71
N GLN A 4 35.20 19.01 -11.43
CA GLN A 4 34.20 20.04 -11.09
C GLN A 4 32.78 19.46 -11.04
N ALA A 5 32.45 18.55 -11.97
CA ALA A 5 31.19 17.81 -12.00
C ALA A 5 30.95 16.99 -10.71
N VAL A 6 31.96 16.28 -10.20
CA VAL A 6 31.87 15.51 -8.94
C VAL A 6 31.69 16.45 -7.73
N ARG A 7 32.33 17.63 -7.74
CA ARG A 7 32.14 18.62 -6.67
C ARG A 7 30.72 19.19 -6.69
N LEU A 8 30.16 19.46 -7.87
CA LEU A 8 28.77 19.90 -8.01
C LEU A 8 27.81 18.83 -7.48
N PHE A 9 28.01 17.57 -7.89
CA PHE A 9 27.18 16.45 -7.44
C PHE A 9 27.18 16.29 -5.91
N ARG A 10 28.33 16.47 -5.25
CA ARG A 10 28.43 16.44 -3.78
C ARG A 10 27.65 17.57 -3.11
N LYS A 11 27.51 18.73 -3.74
CA LYS A 11 26.70 19.85 -3.20
C LYS A 11 25.20 19.60 -3.32
N LEU A 12 24.79 18.72 -4.23
CA LEU A 12 23.38 18.35 -4.44
C LEU A 12 22.93 17.21 -3.49
N ASP A 13 23.82 16.67 -2.66
CA ASP A 13 23.53 15.56 -1.76
C ASP A 13 22.64 16.00 -0.57
N GLY A 14 21.38 15.59 -0.59
CA GLY A 14 20.41 15.86 0.47
C GLY A 14 18.96 15.87 0.01
N LEU A 15 18.08 16.47 0.83
CA LEU A 15 16.66 16.63 0.56
C LEU A 15 16.35 18.05 0.10
N PHE A 16 15.40 18.19 -0.80
CA PHE A 16 14.86 19.48 -1.23
C PHE A 16 13.38 19.34 -1.62
N ALA A 17 12.66 20.45 -1.65
CA ALA A 17 11.25 20.49 -2.01
C ALA A 17 11.04 21.10 -3.38
N VAL A 18 10.15 20.51 -4.17
CA VAL A 18 9.67 21.07 -5.46
C VAL A 18 8.16 21.23 -5.44
N TYR A 19 7.64 22.19 -6.18
CA TYR A 19 6.21 22.38 -6.33
C TYR A 19 5.70 21.58 -7.54
N LYS A 20 4.83 20.61 -7.28
CA LYS A 20 4.14 19.83 -8.32
C LYS A 20 2.84 20.55 -8.72
N PRO A 21 2.66 20.89 -10.02
CA PRO A 21 1.40 21.45 -10.51
C PRO A 21 0.30 20.39 -10.61
N GLN A 22 -0.96 20.86 -10.61
CA GLN A 22 -2.13 20.02 -10.85
C GLN A 22 -2.12 19.47 -12.28
N GLY A 23 -2.60 18.23 -12.46
CA GLY A 23 -2.66 17.54 -13.75
C GLY A 23 -1.36 16.83 -14.17
N VAL A 24 -0.23 17.12 -13.52
CA VAL A 24 1.06 16.50 -13.86
C VAL A 24 1.35 15.32 -12.93
N HIS A 25 1.69 14.15 -13.46
CA HIS A 25 2.08 13.00 -12.64
C HIS A 25 3.45 13.23 -11.96
N TRP A 26 3.61 12.83 -10.70
CA TRP A 26 4.85 13.04 -9.92
C TRP A 26 6.11 12.49 -10.60
N LYS A 27 5.95 11.41 -11.37
CA LYS A 27 7.05 10.78 -12.12
C LYS A 27 7.64 11.75 -13.16
N LEU A 28 6.80 12.50 -13.86
CA LEU A 28 7.27 13.49 -14.84
C LEU A 28 8.06 14.62 -14.17
N VAL A 29 7.62 15.06 -12.98
CA VAL A 29 8.36 16.06 -12.19
C VAL A 29 9.75 15.55 -11.84
N ARG A 30 9.84 14.33 -11.30
CA ARG A 30 11.12 13.69 -10.98
C ARG A 30 12.02 13.57 -12.21
N ASP A 31 11.49 13.04 -13.31
CA ASP A 31 12.25 12.78 -14.54
C ASP A 31 12.76 14.10 -15.16
N THR A 32 11.97 15.17 -15.07
CA THR A 32 12.38 16.51 -15.52
C THR A 32 13.51 17.07 -14.66
N VAL A 33 13.39 16.97 -13.34
CA VAL A 33 14.45 17.39 -12.40
C VAL A 33 15.72 16.58 -12.64
N GLU A 34 15.62 15.26 -12.78
CA GLU A 34 16.74 14.37 -13.08
C GLU A 34 17.44 14.77 -14.38
N THR A 35 16.67 15.01 -15.44
CA THR A 35 17.19 15.45 -16.75
C THR A 35 17.93 16.79 -16.65
N ASN A 36 17.37 17.76 -15.92
CA ASN A 36 18.00 19.07 -15.75
C ASN A 36 19.29 18.98 -14.93
N LEU A 37 19.33 18.12 -13.91
CA LEU A 37 20.53 17.89 -13.11
C LEU A 37 21.61 17.17 -13.92
N LEU A 38 21.25 16.18 -14.73
CA LEU A 38 22.19 15.50 -15.63
C LEU A 38 22.81 16.49 -16.63
N LYS A 39 22.00 17.38 -17.21
CA LYS A 39 22.49 18.46 -18.10
C LYS A 39 23.47 19.39 -17.37
N ALA A 40 23.16 19.79 -16.14
CA ALA A 40 24.01 20.70 -15.36
C ALA A 40 25.34 20.06 -14.91
N VAL A 41 25.34 18.76 -14.56
CA VAL A 41 26.56 18.07 -14.14
C VAL A 41 27.46 17.75 -15.35
N ASN A 42 26.88 17.49 -16.52
CA ASN A 42 27.62 17.21 -17.75
C ASN A 42 28.00 18.46 -18.57
N SER A 43 27.61 19.67 -18.15
CA SER A 43 27.97 20.91 -18.87
C SER A 43 29.42 21.35 -18.63
N PHE A 44 30.13 20.76 -17.66
CA PHE A 44 31.53 21.07 -17.42
C PHE A 44 32.43 20.41 -18.47
N SER A 45 33.45 21.14 -18.93
CA SER A 45 34.44 20.61 -19.86
C SER A 45 35.15 19.39 -19.25
N PRO A 46 35.40 18.32 -20.03
CA PRO A 46 36.15 17.17 -19.57
C PRO A 46 37.57 17.58 -19.12
N PRO A 47 38.17 16.88 -18.15
CA PRO A 47 39.59 17.07 -17.86
C PRO A 47 40.44 16.80 -19.12
N ALA A 48 41.56 17.50 -19.27
CA ALA A 48 42.46 17.29 -20.39
C ALA A 48 42.90 15.80 -20.46
N PRO A 49 42.93 15.20 -21.66
CA PRO A 49 43.28 13.79 -21.82
C PRO A 49 44.66 13.51 -21.24
N GLN A 50 44.78 12.42 -20.48
CA GLN A 50 46.06 12.02 -19.89
C GLN A 50 47.03 11.63 -21.01
N CYS A 51 48.19 12.26 -21.10
CA CYS A 51 49.19 11.88 -22.08
C CYS A 51 49.93 10.62 -21.63
N MET A 52 49.86 9.55 -22.42
CA MET A 52 50.80 8.44 -22.29
C MET A 52 52.07 8.78 -23.07
N VAL A 53 53.23 8.50 -22.46
CA VAL A 53 54.52 8.58 -23.15
C VAL A 53 54.71 7.23 -23.85
N GLN A 54 54.61 7.24 -25.17
CA GLN A 54 54.92 6.08 -26.00
C GLN A 54 56.33 6.24 -26.57
N PHE A 55 57.21 5.30 -26.22
CA PHE A 55 58.55 5.23 -26.78
C PHE A 55 58.46 4.53 -28.13
N GLN A 56 58.66 5.29 -29.21
CA GLN A 56 58.78 4.75 -30.56
C GLN A 56 60.25 4.53 -30.88
N VAL A 57 60.59 3.32 -31.28
CA VAL A 57 61.93 2.98 -31.75
C VAL A 57 61.95 3.19 -33.26
N LEU A 58 62.63 4.23 -33.72
CA LEU A 58 62.78 4.52 -35.15
C LEU A 58 64.13 3.95 -35.62
N PRO A 59 64.19 3.32 -36.81
CA PRO A 59 65.46 3.04 -37.45
C PRO A 59 66.13 4.36 -37.80
N SER A 60 67.34 4.58 -37.28
CA SER A 60 68.20 5.68 -37.74
C SER A 60 68.37 5.54 -39.26
N GLY A 61 68.08 6.61 -40.01
CA GLY A 61 68.04 6.60 -41.47
C GLY A 61 69.27 5.97 -42.12
N GLU A 62 69.01 5.38 -43.30
CA GLU A 62 69.89 4.59 -44.16
C GLU A 62 71.37 5.02 -44.12
N THR A 63 72.21 4.17 -43.54
CA THR A 63 73.38 3.50 -44.16
C THR A 63 74.38 3.09 -43.08
N SER A 64 74.87 1.86 -43.22
CA SER A 64 75.98 1.22 -42.48
C SER A 64 75.70 0.72 -41.05
N ASN A 65 75.99 -0.57 -40.89
CA ASN A 65 76.10 -1.42 -39.70
C ASN A 65 76.39 -0.69 -38.36
N SER A 66 75.38 -0.07 -37.78
CA SER A 66 75.36 0.22 -36.34
C SER A 66 73.99 -0.14 -35.78
N THR A 67 74.00 -1.04 -34.79
CA THR A 67 72.85 -1.40 -33.95
C THR A 67 72.50 -0.24 -33.01
N ASN A 68 72.28 0.95 -33.55
CA ASN A 68 71.90 2.12 -32.77
C ASN A 68 70.44 2.44 -33.05
N LEU A 69 69.59 1.89 -32.19
CA LEU A 69 68.16 2.18 -32.12
C LEU A 69 67.97 3.51 -31.39
N THR A 70 67.41 4.51 -32.06
CA THR A 70 67.05 5.77 -31.39
C THR A 70 65.65 5.65 -30.80
N VAL A 71 65.57 5.70 -29.47
CA VAL A 71 64.29 5.68 -28.75
C VAL A 71 63.76 7.11 -28.66
N THR A 72 62.68 7.39 -29.37
CA THR A 72 62.03 8.70 -29.36
C THR A 72 60.80 8.64 -28.46
N ALA A 73 60.78 9.42 -27.38
CA ALA A 73 59.63 9.52 -26.49
C ALA A 73 58.59 10.47 -27.09
N SER A 74 57.46 9.92 -27.54
CA SER A 74 56.32 10.70 -28.05
C SER A 74 55.21 10.75 -27.01
N LYS A 75 54.66 11.95 -26.72
CA LYS A 75 53.48 12.10 -25.86
C LYS A 75 52.23 11.97 -26.72
N LEU A 76 51.46 10.91 -26.53
CA LEU A 76 50.18 10.69 -27.20
C LEU A 76 49.04 10.88 -26.18
N PRO A 77 47.98 11.63 -26.54
CA PRO A 77 46.82 11.78 -25.66
C PRO A 77 46.05 10.46 -25.57
N THR A 78 45.75 10.01 -24.36
CA THR A 78 44.89 8.84 -24.12
C THR A 78 43.45 9.25 -24.33
N LEU A 79 42.82 8.74 -25.40
CA LEU A 79 41.44 9.07 -25.77
C LEU A 79 40.39 8.15 -25.12
N SER A 80 40.81 7.18 -24.30
CA SER A 80 39.93 6.21 -23.62
C SER A 80 38.84 6.89 -22.78
N ASP A 81 39.17 8.02 -22.16
CA ASP A 81 38.25 8.82 -21.34
C ASP A 81 37.57 9.96 -22.12
N HIS A 82 37.77 10.04 -23.44
CA HIS A 82 37.19 11.10 -24.26
C HIS A 82 35.66 10.95 -24.34
N PRO A 83 34.86 12.02 -24.25
CA PRO A 83 33.40 11.92 -24.24
C PRO A 83 32.78 11.24 -25.46
N LEU A 84 33.43 11.33 -26.63
CA LEU A 84 33.00 10.65 -27.85
C LEU A 84 33.23 9.12 -27.82
N VAL A 85 34.09 8.64 -26.91
CA VAL A 85 34.44 7.21 -26.75
C VAL A 85 33.74 6.63 -25.52
N ALA A 86 33.83 7.28 -24.37
CA ALA A 86 33.26 6.80 -23.10
C ALA A 86 31.82 7.28 -22.83
N GLY A 87 31.33 8.27 -23.58
CA GLY A 87 30.06 8.94 -23.32
C GLY A 87 30.16 10.06 -22.27
N PRO A 88 29.02 10.65 -21.86
CA PRO A 88 29.01 11.70 -20.85
C PRO A 88 29.43 11.15 -19.48
N GLN A 89 30.05 12.00 -18.65
CA GLN A 89 30.63 11.58 -17.38
C GLN A 89 29.58 11.01 -16.40
N PHE A 90 28.34 11.50 -16.46
CA PHE A 90 27.22 10.99 -15.67
C PHE A 90 26.08 10.57 -16.60
N ASN A 91 25.76 9.27 -16.61
CA ASN A 91 24.66 8.70 -17.39
C ASN A 91 23.33 8.68 -16.63
N ASN A 92 23.36 8.59 -15.31
CA ASN A 92 22.18 8.45 -14.47
C ASN A 92 22.41 9.09 -13.10
N ILE A 93 21.41 9.81 -12.59
CA ILE A 93 21.40 10.36 -11.23
C ILE A 93 20.15 9.84 -10.52
N ARG A 94 20.35 9.08 -9.44
CA ARG A 94 19.23 8.52 -8.66
C ARG A 94 18.52 9.60 -7.84
N VAL A 95 17.42 10.14 -8.38
CA VAL A 95 16.49 11.02 -7.68
C VAL A 95 15.40 10.20 -6.99
N GLY A 96 15.39 10.19 -5.66
CA GLY A 96 14.33 9.60 -4.85
C GLY A 96 13.15 10.54 -4.67
N VAL A 97 11.99 9.97 -4.35
CA VAL A 97 10.74 10.70 -4.16
C VAL A 97 10.14 10.35 -2.80
N GLY A 98 9.85 11.37 -2.00
CA GLY A 98 9.09 11.26 -0.76
C GLY A 98 7.62 10.99 -1.01
N HIS A 99 6.75 11.33 -0.05
CA HIS A 99 5.32 11.04 -0.10
C HIS A 99 4.71 11.48 -1.45
N ARG A 100 4.22 10.49 -2.21
CA ARG A 100 3.76 10.70 -3.60
C ARG A 100 2.43 11.46 -3.63
N LEU A 101 2.27 12.30 -4.65
CA LEU A 101 1.02 13.00 -4.97
C LEU A 101 0.48 12.45 -6.29
N ASP A 102 -0.82 12.18 -6.35
CA ASP A 102 -1.50 11.76 -7.59
C ASP A 102 -1.53 12.90 -8.63
N ALA A 103 -1.98 12.59 -9.86
CA ALA A 103 -2.01 13.59 -10.94
C ALA A 103 -2.95 14.77 -10.61
N PHE A 104 -4.07 14.51 -9.93
CA PHE A 104 -5.07 15.52 -9.56
C PHE A 104 -4.58 16.51 -8.49
N SER A 105 -3.73 16.06 -7.57
CA SER A 105 -3.26 16.89 -6.45
C SER A 105 -2.08 17.76 -6.85
N SER A 106 -1.96 18.93 -6.24
CA SER A 106 -0.82 19.84 -6.39
C SER A 106 -0.10 20.04 -5.05
N GLY A 107 1.07 20.69 -5.07
CA GLY A 107 1.73 21.12 -3.84
C GLY A 107 3.17 20.66 -3.69
N VAL A 108 3.64 20.71 -2.45
CA VAL A 108 5.02 20.33 -2.06
C VAL A 108 5.27 18.88 -2.43
N LEU A 109 6.38 18.56 -3.09
CA LEU A 109 6.88 17.21 -3.34
C LEU A 109 8.36 17.16 -2.91
N VAL A 110 8.67 16.32 -1.94
CA VAL A 110 10.04 16.18 -1.43
C VAL A 110 10.82 15.22 -2.34
N LEU A 111 11.99 15.65 -2.80
CA LEU A 111 12.92 14.87 -3.59
C LEU A 111 14.23 14.68 -2.82
N GLY A 112 14.89 13.56 -3.10
CA GLY A 112 16.16 13.18 -2.47
C GLY A 112 17.22 12.87 -3.51
N LEU A 113 18.46 13.25 -3.21
CA LEU A 113 19.65 12.93 -4.00
C LEU A 113 20.73 12.36 -3.08
N GLY A 114 21.48 11.38 -3.56
CA GLY A 114 22.56 10.76 -2.79
C GLY A 114 22.08 10.15 -1.46
N ASN A 115 22.68 10.57 -0.36
CA ASN A 115 22.31 10.25 1.02
C ASN A 115 20.91 10.78 1.41
N GLY A 116 20.38 11.76 0.68
CA GLY A 116 18.99 12.20 0.79
C GLY A 116 17.99 11.07 0.53
N ASN A 117 18.32 10.10 -0.33
CA ASN A 117 17.44 8.95 -0.60
C ASN A 117 17.21 8.10 0.66
N THR A 118 18.25 7.86 1.45
CA THR A 118 18.11 7.16 2.74
C THR A 118 17.31 7.99 3.75
N ALA A 119 17.46 9.32 3.73
CA ALA A 119 16.69 10.20 4.60
C ALA A 119 15.19 10.25 4.24
N LEU A 120 14.83 9.98 2.98
CA LEU A 120 13.41 9.81 2.59
C LEU A 120 12.78 8.60 3.26
N ASP A 121 13.48 7.47 3.33
CA ASP A 121 12.98 6.26 4.00
C ASP A 121 12.74 6.51 5.50
N SER A 122 13.67 7.22 6.16
CA SER A 122 13.50 7.69 7.53
C SER A 122 12.31 8.64 7.68
N LEU A 123 12.09 9.54 6.72
CA LEU A 123 10.95 10.46 6.71
C LEU A 123 9.61 9.69 6.66
N TYR A 124 9.52 8.63 5.85
CA TYR A 124 8.33 7.77 5.79
C TYR A 124 8.03 7.07 7.12
N ARG A 125 9.07 6.60 7.83
CA ARG A 125 8.91 5.92 9.13
C ARG A 125 8.58 6.86 10.28
N SER A 126 8.95 8.13 10.15
CA SER A 126 8.76 9.14 11.21
C SER A 126 7.33 9.68 11.34
N HIS A 127 6.36 9.17 10.57
CA HIS A 127 4.94 9.53 10.66
C HIS A 127 4.68 11.05 10.69
N VAL A 128 5.42 11.80 9.86
CA VAL A 128 5.30 13.27 9.82
C VAL A 128 3.90 13.71 9.41
N SER A 129 3.45 14.78 10.06
CA SER A 129 2.22 15.47 9.69
C SER A 129 2.35 16.15 8.33
N ARG A 130 1.26 16.11 7.59
CA ARG A 130 1.12 16.73 6.28
C ARG A 130 -0.08 17.66 6.30
N ASP A 131 0.09 18.83 5.70
CA ASP A 131 -0.96 19.84 5.65
C ASP A 131 -1.46 19.97 4.22
N TYR A 132 -2.77 19.99 4.09
CA TYR A 132 -3.48 20.11 2.83
C TYR A 132 -4.48 21.25 2.89
N ILE A 133 -4.58 21.96 1.78
CA ILE A 133 -5.69 22.85 1.49
C ILE A 133 -6.58 22.15 0.48
N LEU A 134 -7.83 21.91 0.86
CA LEU A 134 -8.85 21.28 0.04
C LEU A 134 -9.84 22.34 -0.42
N GLU A 135 -10.14 22.37 -1.73
CA GLU A 135 -11.23 23.16 -2.30
C GLU A 135 -12.40 22.20 -2.58
N GLY A 136 -13.47 22.30 -1.79
CA GLY A 136 -14.69 21.52 -1.95
C GLY A 136 -15.80 22.34 -2.60
N GLN A 137 -16.70 21.66 -3.30
CA GLN A 137 -17.89 22.25 -3.89
C GLN A 137 -19.12 21.45 -3.51
N PHE A 138 -20.13 22.13 -2.95
CA PHE A 138 -21.41 21.52 -2.59
C PHE A 138 -22.37 21.41 -3.77
N GLY A 139 -23.37 20.53 -3.63
CA GLY A 139 -24.48 20.35 -4.56
C GLY A 139 -24.27 19.34 -5.68
N MET A 140 -23.14 18.61 -5.65
CA MET A 140 -22.84 17.59 -6.64
C MET A 140 -22.11 16.42 -5.99
N ALA A 141 -22.36 15.20 -6.49
CA ALA A 141 -21.60 14.00 -6.21
C ALA A 141 -21.10 13.38 -7.52
N THR A 142 -19.87 12.85 -7.51
CA THR A 142 -19.25 12.18 -8.65
C THR A 142 -18.65 10.83 -8.23
N ASN A 143 -18.41 9.94 -9.19
CA ASN A 143 -17.91 8.59 -8.94
C ASN A 143 -16.50 8.51 -8.33
N ASP A 144 -15.64 9.48 -8.64
CA ASP A 144 -14.25 9.55 -8.16
C ASP A 144 -14.04 10.62 -7.08
N PHE A 145 -15.14 11.26 -6.63
CA PHE A 145 -15.17 12.41 -5.72
C PHE A 145 -14.42 13.65 -6.24
N THR A 146 -14.10 13.72 -7.53
CA THR A 146 -13.52 14.90 -8.17
C THR A 146 -14.57 15.67 -8.96
N HIS A 147 -14.36 16.96 -9.16
CA HIS A 147 -15.23 17.77 -10.03
C HIS A 147 -15.24 17.34 -11.51
N THR A 148 -14.22 16.60 -11.96
CA THR A 148 -14.11 16.09 -13.35
C THR A 148 -14.77 14.73 -13.56
N GLY A 149 -15.12 14.04 -12.47
CA GLY A 149 -15.73 12.72 -12.53
C GLY A 149 -17.13 12.74 -13.12
N ARG A 150 -17.65 11.53 -13.41
CA ARG A 150 -19.03 11.37 -13.86
C ARG A 150 -19.97 11.72 -12.71
N ILE A 151 -20.89 12.65 -12.95
CA ILE A 151 -21.90 13.08 -11.98
C ILE A 151 -22.84 11.91 -11.68
N ILE A 152 -22.97 11.59 -10.39
CA ILE A 152 -23.90 10.58 -9.86
C ILE A 152 -25.18 11.27 -9.40
N GLU A 153 -25.05 12.36 -8.63
CA GLU A 153 -26.17 13.03 -7.98
C GLU A 153 -25.95 14.54 -7.93
N ARG A 154 -27.06 15.29 -7.88
CA ARG A 154 -27.07 16.72 -7.57
C ARG A 154 -28.05 16.99 -6.44
N SER A 155 -27.66 17.86 -5.52
CA SER A 155 -28.45 18.16 -4.32
C SER A 155 -28.47 19.67 -4.05
N THR A 156 -29.44 20.13 -3.27
CA THR A 156 -29.49 21.52 -2.81
C THR A 156 -28.42 21.77 -1.74
N TYR A 157 -27.94 23.01 -1.66
CA TYR A 157 -26.86 23.40 -0.74
C TYR A 157 -27.05 24.80 -0.15
N GLU A 158 -28.17 25.46 -0.44
CA GLU A 158 -28.48 26.82 0.05
C GLU A 158 -28.71 26.86 1.57
N HIS A 159 -29.10 25.73 2.17
CA HIS A 159 -29.34 25.59 3.61
C HIS A 159 -28.06 25.44 4.45
N ILE A 160 -26.90 25.34 3.80
CA ILE A 160 -25.62 25.15 4.47
C ILE A 160 -25.15 26.51 4.98
N THR A 161 -24.82 26.61 6.26
CA THR A 161 -24.22 27.81 6.87
C THR A 161 -22.81 27.49 7.36
N GLN A 162 -21.99 28.52 7.57
CA GLN A 162 -20.64 28.36 8.10
C GLN A 162 -20.67 27.64 9.45
N ASP A 163 -21.58 28.01 10.36
CA ASP A 163 -21.71 27.40 11.69
C ASP A 163 -22.00 25.89 11.61
N LYS A 164 -22.87 25.47 10.69
CA LYS A 164 -23.18 24.04 10.48
C LYS A 164 -21.96 23.28 10.00
N LEU A 165 -21.20 23.87 9.07
CA LEU A 165 -19.97 23.26 8.57
C LEU A 165 -18.92 23.15 9.68
N GLU A 166 -18.68 24.21 10.44
CA GLU A 166 -17.73 24.21 11.55
C GLU A 166 -18.10 23.17 12.61
N HIS A 167 -19.40 23.02 12.91
CA HIS A 167 -19.88 21.98 13.81
C HIS A 167 -19.57 20.56 13.30
N VAL A 168 -19.83 20.27 12.01
CA VAL A 168 -19.51 18.98 11.40
C VAL A 168 -18.00 18.72 11.40
N LEU A 169 -17.19 19.72 11.06
CA LEU A 169 -15.72 19.60 11.09
C LEU A 169 -15.22 19.31 12.52
N ALA A 170 -15.79 19.97 13.54
CA ALA A 170 -15.46 19.73 14.93
C ALA A 170 -15.85 18.31 15.38
N MET A 171 -17.01 17.80 14.95
CA MET A 171 -17.41 16.41 15.22
C MET A 171 -16.41 15.40 14.63
N ILE A 172 -16.04 15.58 13.36
CA ILE A 172 -15.06 14.70 12.68
C ILE A 172 -13.70 14.78 13.38
N GLN A 173 -13.26 15.98 13.76
CA GLN A 173 -12.01 16.17 14.50
C GLN A 173 -12.03 15.47 15.87
N GLY A 174 -13.15 15.56 16.61
CA GLY A 174 -13.32 14.86 17.89
C GLY A 174 -13.25 13.33 17.76
N ALA A 175 -13.87 12.77 16.72
CA ALA A 175 -13.77 11.34 16.42
C ALA A 175 -12.31 10.90 16.12
N ASN A 176 -11.58 11.72 15.36
CA ASN A 176 -10.18 11.45 15.01
C ASN A 176 -9.24 11.62 16.22
N GLN A 177 -9.53 12.53 17.15
CA GLN A 177 -8.75 12.67 18.39
C GLN A 177 -8.83 11.41 19.24
N LYS A 178 -10.02 10.80 19.36
CA LYS A 178 -10.19 9.52 20.05
C LYS A 178 -9.41 8.40 19.37
N ALA A 179 -9.42 8.37 18.04
CA ALA A 179 -8.62 7.41 17.27
C ALA A 179 -7.10 7.62 17.49
N LEU A 180 -6.62 8.86 17.47
CA LEU A 180 -5.22 9.18 17.72
C LEU A 180 -4.75 8.64 19.07
N ILE A 181 -5.54 8.85 20.12
CA ILE A 181 -5.25 8.32 21.45
C ILE A 181 -5.15 6.79 21.41
N MET A 182 -6.15 6.12 20.84
CA MET A 182 -6.18 4.66 20.73
C MET A 182 -4.95 4.10 20.00
N TYR A 183 -4.51 4.76 18.92
CA TYR A 183 -3.33 4.34 18.15
C TYR A 183 -1.99 4.80 18.72
N SER A 184 -1.98 5.68 19.71
CA SER A 184 -0.76 6.14 20.37
C SER A 184 -0.26 5.19 21.47
N GLN A 185 -1.06 4.18 21.87
CA GLN A 185 -0.80 3.24 22.97
C GLN A 185 -0.40 3.88 24.32
N VAL A 186 -0.62 5.18 24.49
CA VAL A 186 -0.37 5.84 25.77
C VAL A 186 -1.65 5.75 26.60
N ASP A 187 -1.54 5.19 27.80
CA ASP A 187 -2.64 5.19 28.76
C ASP A 187 -2.92 6.63 29.20
N LEU A 188 -4.12 7.12 28.92
CA LEU A 188 -4.56 8.49 29.23
C LEU A 188 -4.50 8.82 30.72
N HIS A 189 -4.53 7.82 31.60
CA HIS A 189 -4.42 8.02 33.05
C HIS A 189 -3.00 8.29 33.51
N THR A 190 -2.01 8.16 32.63
CA THR A 190 -0.60 8.37 32.96
C THR A 190 -0.18 9.82 32.79
N GLN A 191 0.75 10.26 33.63
CA GLN A 191 1.38 11.57 33.51
C GLN A 191 2.11 11.74 32.16
N GLU A 192 2.63 10.66 31.58
CA GLU A 192 3.28 10.66 30.26
C GLU A 192 2.30 11.07 29.14
N ALA A 193 1.06 10.56 29.15
CA ALA A 193 0.03 10.97 28.20
C ALA A 193 -0.28 12.47 28.29
N TYR A 194 -0.38 13.00 29.51
CA TYR A 194 -0.61 14.41 29.75
C TYR A 194 0.56 15.26 29.22
N GLU A 195 1.80 14.87 29.51
CA GLU A 195 2.99 15.57 29.02
C GLU A 195 3.11 15.54 27.49
N LEU A 196 2.79 14.41 26.85
CA LEU A 196 2.80 14.27 25.38
C LEU A 196 1.70 15.10 24.72
N ALA A 197 0.52 15.19 25.34
CA ALA A 197 -0.58 16.03 24.88
C ALA A 197 -0.22 17.52 24.98
N VAL A 198 0.36 17.96 26.10
CA VAL A 198 0.80 19.35 26.31
C VAL A 198 1.94 19.74 25.37
N LYS A 199 2.89 18.81 25.12
CA LYS A 199 3.98 19.01 24.16
C LYS A 199 3.53 18.92 22.69
N GLY A 200 2.28 18.49 22.42
CA GLY A 200 1.73 18.33 21.08
C GLY A 200 2.35 17.18 20.27
N MET A 201 2.89 16.15 20.94
CA MET A 201 3.68 15.08 20.32
C MET A 201 2.92 13.75 20.17
N LEU A 202 1.61 13.72 20.35
CA LEU A 202 0.80 12.52 20.11
C LEU A 202 0.82 12.15 18.62
N HIS A 203 1.48 11.04 18.32
CA HIS A 203 1.54 10.44 16.98
C HIS A 203 1.23 8.95 17.09
N PRO A 204 0.64 8.34 16.05
CA PRO A 204 0.43 6.90 16.04
C PRO A 204 1.78 6.17 16.08
N GLN A 205 1.94 5.20 16.98
CA GLN A 205 3.20 4.44 17.11
C GLN A 205 3.36 3.39 16.00
N TYR A 206 2.23 2.91 15.48
CA TYR A 206 2.16 1.90 14.44
C TYR A 206 1.31 2.39 13.27
N LYS A 207 1.27 1.58 12.20
CA LYS A 207 0.48 1.89 11.01
C LYS A 207 -1.00 2.02 11.36
N SER A 208 -1.50 3.25 11.36
CA SER A 208 -2.90 3.60 11.61
C SER A 208 -3.64 3.86 10.29
N PRO A 209 -4.99 3.81 10.30
CA PRO A 209 -5.80 4.52 9.31
C PRO A 209 -5.42 6.02 9.24
N PRO A 210 -5.82 6.75 8.19
CA PRO A 210 -5.65 8.19 8.14
C PRO A 210 -6.23 8.86 9.39
N ILE A 211 -5.43 9.68 10.06
CA ILE A 211 -5.87 10.43 11.25
C ILE A 211 -5.82 11.92 10.94
N LEU A 212 -6.95 12.60 11.13
CA LEU A 212 -7.08 14.03 10.96
C LEU A 212 -6.80 14.72 12.29
N THR A 213 -5.64 15.37 12.41
CA THR A 213 -5.22 16.04 13.64
C THR A 213 -5.79 17.45 13.75
N GLY A 214 -6.11 18.08 12.63
CA GLY A 214 -6.73 19.40 12.60
C GLY A 214 -7.57 19.61 11.35
N LEU A 215 -8.77 20.14 11.52
CA LEU A 215 -9.68 20.51 10.45
C LEU A 215 -10.17 21.93 10.67
N ARG A 216 -9.91 22.82 9.72
CA ARG A 216 -10.35 24.22 9.82
C ARG A 216 -10.91 24.71 8.50
N CYS A 217 -12.08 25.32 8.55
CA CYS A 217 -12.60 26.09 7.43
C CYS A 217 -11.85 27.43 7.36
N LEU A 218 -11.13 27.68 6.27
CA LEU A 218 -10.44 28.95 6.01
C LEU A 218 -11.35 29.96 5.31
N HIS A 219 -12.19 29.50 4.39
CA HIS A 219 -13.09 30.36 3.63
C HIS A 219 -14.38 29.63 3.33
N PHE A 220 -15.50 30.30 3.60
CA PHE A 220 -16.84 29.81 3.32
C PHE A 220 -17.60 30.89 2.54
N GLN A 221 -18.07 30.56 1.34
CA GLN A 221 -18.85 31.50 0.54
C GLN A 221 -20.02 30.81 -0.17
N LEU A 222 -21.23 31.29 0.13
CA LEU A 222 -22.51 30.96 -0.50
C LEU A 222 -23.33 32.25 -0.69
N PRO A 223 -24.06 32.45 -1.81
CA PRO A 223 -23.65 32.41 -3.21
C PRO A 223 -23.49 33.85 -3.77
N HIS A 224 -22.39 34.16 -4.46
CA HIS A 224 -22.37 35.35 -5.34
C HIS A 224 -21.69 35.13 -6.69
N PHE A 225 -21.01 34.01 -6.90
CA PHE A 225 -20.61 33.54 -8.22
C PHE A 225 -20.69 32.01 -8.22
N THR A 226 -21.10 31.45 -9.36
CA THR A 226 -21.40 30.04 -9.59
C THR A 226 -20.41 29.11 -8.87
N LEU A 227 -20.95 28.15 -8.11
CA LEU A 227 -20.27 27.12 -7.30
C LEU A 227 -19.90 27.59 -5.87
N GLY A 228 -20.64 27.10 -4.86
CA GLY A 228 -20.31 27.30 -3.45
C GLY A 228 -19.00 26.61 -3.10
N LYS A 229 -17.93 27.39 -2.91
CA LYS A 229 -16.58 26.89 -2.66
C LYS A 229 -16.28 26.95 -1.16
N ASN A 230 -15.72 25.87 -0.64
CA ASN A 230 -15.17 25.83 0.71
C ASN A 230 -13.68 25.51 0.66
N ILE A 231 -12.89 26.23 1.44
CA ILE A 231 -11.47 25.96 1.61
C ILE A 231 -11.25 25.40 3.01
N THR A 232 -10.89 24.12 3.11
CA THR A 232 -10.56 23.48 4.40
C THR A 232 -9.06 23.21 4.47
N GLU A 233 -8.44 23.68 5.54
CA GLU A 233 -7.11 23.23 5.93
C GLU A 233 -7.24 21.94 6.74
N VAL A 234 -6.51 20.92 6.28
CA VAL A 234 -6.49 19.60 6.87
C VAL A 234 -5.06 19.27 7.26
N GLN A 235 -4.84 19.05 8.56
CA GLN A 235 -3.62 18.47 9.07
C GLN A 235 -3.86 16.99 9.34
N CYS A 236 -3.04 16.14 8.77
CA CYS A 236 -3.25 14.69 8.85
C CYS A 236 -1.96 13.89 8.85
N VAL A 237 -2.09 12.64 9.29
CA VAL A 237 -1.04 11.63 9.29
C VAL A 237 -1.59 10.38 8.59
N ASN A 238 -0.72 9.68 7.84
CA ASN A 238 -1.02 8.42 7.15
C ASN A 238 -2.17 8.51 6.14
N GLU A 239 -2.39 9.69 5.55
CA GLU A 239 -3.45 9.93 4.59
C GLU A 239 -3.09 9.48 3.16
N THR A 240 -4.15 9.35 2.35
CA THR A 240 -4.07 9.25 0.89
C THR A 240 -4.88 10.38 0.26
N GLN A 241 -4.53 10.81 -0.95
CA GLN A 241 -5.26 11.90 -1.62
C GLN A 241 -6.70 11.53 -1.95
N LYS A 242 -6.98 10.24 -2.23
CA LYS A 242 -8.34 9.72 -2.42
C LYS A 242 -9.17 9.81 -1.14
N TYR A 243 -8.55 9.53 0.03
CA TYR A 243 -9.21 9.70 1.32
C TYR A 243 -9.61 11.17 1.58
N LEU A 244 -8.73 12.13 1.28
CA LEU A 244 -9.05 13.56 1.46
C LEU A 244 -10.23 14.01 0.57
N ARG A 245 -10.35 13.47 -0.64
CA ARG A 245 -11.52 13.73 -1.50
C ARG A 245 -12.80 13.12 -0.93
N LYS A 246 -12.72 11.88 -0.44
CA LYS A 246 -13.84 11.18 0.22
C LYS A 246 -14.29 11.91 1.48
N LEU A 247 -13.36 12.44 2.27
CA LEU A 247 -13.66 13.25 3.46
C LEU A 247 -14.55 14.45 3.13
N LEU A 248 -14.26 15.19 2.06
CA LEU A 248 -15.12 16.31 1.65
C LEU A 248 -16.53 15.82 1.27
N HIS A 249 -16.62 14.68 0.61
CA HIS A 249 -17.91 14.08 0.27
C HIS A 249 -18.69 13.68 1.54
N GLU A 250 -18.05 13.06 2.51
CA GLU A 250 -18.64 12.71 3.82
C GLU A 250 -19.11 13.95 4.58
N VAL A 251 -18.33 15.04 4.59
CA VAL A 251 -18.76 16.34 5.15
C VAL A 251 -20.02 16.86 4.46
N GLY A 252 -20.12 16.71 3.13
CA GLY A 252 -21.32 17.03 2.38
C GLY A 252 -22.54 16.24 2.87
N LEU A 253 -22.39 14.93 3.04
CA LEU A 253 -23.46 14.04 3.49
C LEU A 253 -23.95 14.38 4.91
N GLU A 254 -23.04 14.68 5.84
CA GLU A 254 -23.39 15.13 7.20
C GLU A 254 -24.17 16.45 7.20
N LEU A 255 -23.89 17.33 6.23
CA LEU A 255 -24.64 18.58 6.00
C LEU A 255 -25.95 18.38 5.23
N ARG A 256 -26.37 17.12 5.01
CA ARG A 256 -27.55 16.74 4.20
C ARG A 256 -27.49 17.29 2.78
N SER A 257 -26.29 17.28 2.21
CA SER A 257 -26.04 17.64 0.82
C SER A 257 -25.01 16.67 0.23
N THR A 258 -24.48 17.00 -0.93
CA THR A 258 -23.38 16.28 -1.55
C THR A 258 -22.25 17.24 -1.83
N ALA A 259 -21.01 16.77 -1.76
CA ALA A 259 -19.86 17.57 -2.14
C ALA A 259 -18.87 16.78 -3.02
N VAL A 260 -18.18 17.52 -3.87
CA VAL A 260 -17.02 17.06 -4.64
C VAL A 260 -15.77 17.86 -4.28
N CYS A 261 -14.60 17.28 -4.53
CA CYS A 261 -13.34 17.97 -4.40
C CYS A 261 -12.90 18.58 -5.75
N ASN A 262 -12.64 19.88 -5.76
CA ASN A 262 -12.17 20.61 -6.93
C ASN A 262 -10.64 20.62 -6.98
N LYS A 263 -9.99 20.82 -5.82
CA LYS A 263 -8.53 20.84 -5.71
C LYS A 263 -8.06 20.24 -4.40
N VAL A 264 -6.97 19.49 -4.48
CA VAL A 264 -6.18 19.04 -3.32
C VAL A 264 -4.79 19.67 -3.45
N ARG A 265 -4.40 20.51 -2.50
CA ARG A 265 -3.08 21.17 -2.50
C ARG A 265 -2.32 20.88 -1.22
N ARG A 266 -1.20 20.16 -1.30
CA ARG A 266 -0.30 19.96 -0.16
C ARG A 266 0.54 21.21 0.10
N THR A 267 0.33 21.84 1.25
CA THR A 267 1.09 23.04 1.66
C THR A 267 2.31 22.70 2.50
N ARG A 268 2.31 21.56 3.20
CA ARG A 268 3.43 21.11 4.02
C ARG A 268 3.56 19.59 3.99
N ASP A 269 4.79 19.11 3.93
CA ASP A 269 5.16 17.69 4.13
C ASP A 269 6.25 17.64 5.20
N GLY A 270 5.86 17.42 6.46
CA GLY A 270 6.75 17.51 7.61
C GLY A 270 7.46 18.88 7.70
N PRO A 271 8.79 18.94 7.64
CA PRO A 271 9.52 20.21 7.72
C PRO A 271 9.52 21.01 6.41
N PHE A 272 9.03 20.45 5.31
CA PHE A 272 9.07 21.09 3.99
C PHE A 272 7.76 21.82 3.73
N LYS A 273 7.82 23.14 3.53
CA LYS A 273 6.64 23.97 3.26
C LYS A 273 6.57 24.40 1.80
N ILE A 274 5.42 24.92 1.40
CA ILE A 274 5.16 25.44 0.05
C ILE A 274 6.02 26.65 -0.29
N GLU A 275 6.38 27.46 0.69
CA GLU A 275 7.29 28.60 0.54
C GLU A 275 8.71 28.19 0.14
N ASP A 276 9.14 26.99 0.56
CA ASP A 276 10.46 26.44 0.26
C ASP A 276 10.48 25.63 -1.05
N ALA A 277 9.33 25.42 -1.67
CA ALA A 277 9.17 24.51 -2.80
C ALA A 277 9.55 25.18 -4.13
N LEU A 278 10.56 24.64 -4.81
CA LEU A 278 11.04 25.16 -6.09
C LEU A 278 9.99 24.96 -7.20
N THR A 279 9.63 26.05 -7.88
CA THR A 279 8.73 26.02 -9.04
C THR A 279 9.43 25.47 -10.28
N HIS A 280 8.66 25.11 -11.32
CA HIS A 280 9.16 24.51 -12.56
C HIS A 280 10.35 25.24 -13.21
N ARG A 281 10.37 26.58 -13.14
CA ARG A 281 11.46 27.41 -13.70
C ARG A 281 12.77 27.25 -12.94
N ASN A 282 12.69 26.86 -11.66
CA ASN A 282 13.81 26.76 -10.73
C ASN A 282 14.20 25.30 -10.46
N TRP A 283 13.83 24.36 -11.33
CA TRP A 283 14.30 22.97 -11.28
C TRP A 283 15.70 22.84 -11.89
N THR A 284 16.62 23.69 -11.46
CA THR A 284 18.01 23.78 -11.93
C THR A 284 18.97 23.52 -10.78
N ALA A 285 20.20 23.08 -11.08
CA ALA A 285 21.20 22.80 -10.05
C ALA A 285 21.49 24.04 -9.17
N ASP A 286 21.55 25.23 -9.77
CA ASP A 286 21.85 26.49 -9.08
C ASP A 286 20.79 26.87 -8.04
N ALA A 287 19.52 26.53 -8.28
CA ALA A 287 18.43 26.77 -7.33
C ALA A 287 18.27 25.63 -6.31
N ILE A 288 18.62 24.39 -6.70
CA ILE A 288 18.53 23.22 -5.81
C ILE A 288 19.63 23.25 -4.74
N ILE A 289 20.86 23.67 -5.06
CA ILE A 289 21.97 23.69 -4.10
C ILE A 289 21.67 24.54 -2.85
N PRO A 290 21.16 25.78 -2.95
CA PRO A 290 20.72 26.55 -1.80
C PRO A 290 19.62 25.85 -1.00
N SER A 291 18.64 25.25 -1.67
CA SER A 291 17.54 24.52 -1.01
C SER A 291 18.05 23.31 -0.22
N VAL A 292 18.93 22.49 -0.81
CA VAL A 292 19.58 21.36 -0.14
C VAL A 292 20.41 21.83 1.06
N THR A 293 21.14 22.94 0.91
CA THR A 293 21.94 23.51 2.00
C THR A 293 21.06 23.96 3.16
N TYR A 294 19.93 24.59 2.87
CA TYR A 294 18.94 25.02 3.85
C TYR A 294 18.38 23.82 4.65
N PHE A 295 18.02 22.72 3.96
CA PHE A 295 17.49 21.52 4.59
C PHE A 295 18.57 20.54 5.11
N HIS A 296 19.85 20.88 5.01
CA HIS A 296 20.93 19.96 5.37
C HIS A 296 20.86 19.55 6.86
N ARG A 297 20.66 20.50 7.77
CA ARG A 297 20.53 20.24 9.20
C ARG A 297 19.30 19.37 9.50
N THR A 298 18.18 19.64 8.83
CA THR A 298 16.93 18.88 8.96
C THR A 298 17.12 17.44 8.48
N THR A 299 17.76 17.25 7.33
CA THR A 299 18.10 15.93 6.78
C THR A 299 18.96 15.11 7.75
N GLN A 300 19.96 15.75 8.37
CA GLN A 300 20.78 15.09 9.39
C GLN A 300 20.00 14.71 10.65
N LYS A 301 19.08 15.58 11.12
CA LYS A 301 18.22 15.30 12.29
C LYS A 301 17.31 14.10 12.03
N ILE A 302 16.62 14.08 10.89
CA ILE A 302 15.75 12.96 10.48
C ILE A 302 16.54 11.64 10.51
N ARG A 303 17.74 11.63 9.92
CA ARG A 303 18.59 10.43 9.89
C ARG A 303 19.10 10.00 11.26
N LYS A 304 19.41 10.95 12.16
CA LYS A 304 19.85 10.65 13.53
C LYS A 304 18.74 10.07 14.39
N ASN A 305 17.51 10.59 14.26
CA ASN A 305 16.36 10.09 15.00
C ASN A 305 16.00 8.65 14.60
N ASP A 306 16.05 8.34 13.31
CA ASP A 306 15.78 6.99 12.81
C ASP A 306 16.82 5.97 13.34
N ARG A 307 18.11 6.32 13.35
CA ARG A 307 19.16 5.47 13.96
C ARG A 307 18.95 5.23 15.45
N LYS A 308 18.46 6.22 16.21
CA LYS A 308 18.14 6.04 17.63
C LYS A 308 16.94 5.12 17.82
N ALA A 309 15.90 5.27 17.01
CA ALA A 309 14.71 4.42 17.07
C ALA A 309 15.03 2.96 16.72
N VAL A 310 15.83 2.73 15.67
CA VAL A 310 16.30 1.37 15.30
C VAL A 310 17.13 0.75 16.42
N ASN A 311 18.08 1.48 16.99
CA ASN A 311 18.92 0.96 18.09
C ASN A 311 18.11 0.67 19.38
N GLN A 312 17.03 1.40 19.65
CA GLN A 312 16.15 1.11 20.79
C GLN A 312 15.33 -0.15 20.57
N LEU A 313 14.85 -0.40 19.34
CA LEU A 313 14.13 -1.62 19.00
C LEU A 313 15.03 -2.87 19.04
N ASP A 314 16.28 -2.75 18.56
CA ASP A 314 17.26 -3.84 18.62
C ASP A 314 17.69 -4.15 20.07
N GLY A 315 17.85 -3.13 20.91
CA GLY A 315 18.16 -3.32 22.34
C GLY A 315 17.02 -3.94 23.15
N MET A 316 15.76 -3.71 22.75
CA MET A 316 14.59 -4.39 23.36
C MET A 316 14.48 -5.85 22.93
N ALA A 317 14.88 -6.19 21.70
CA ALA A 317 14.97 -7.56 21.23
C ALA A 317 16.08 -8.35 21.96
N GLU A 318 17.25 -7.73 22.20
CA GLU A 318 18.33 -8.34 23.00
C GLU A 318 17.95 -8.51 24.48
N ALA A 319 17.15 -7.60 25.04
CA ALA A 319 16.63 -7.72 26.40
C ALA A 319 15.59 -8.85 26.55
N GLN A 320 14.82 -9.14 25.49
CA GLN A 320 13.89 -10.29 25.47
C GLN A 320 14.63 -11.64 25.36
N ASP A 321 15.75 -11.69 24.64
CA ASP A 321 16.60 -12.88 24.56
C ASP A 321 17.33 -13.20 25.89
N GLN A 322 17.66 -12.18 26.70
CA GLN A 322 18.26 -12.40 28.03
C GLN A 322 17.27 -12.90 29.09
N ILE A 323 15.96 -12.65 28.92
CA ILE A 323 14.92 -13.15 29.83
C ILE A 323 14.57 -14.62 29.51
N GLY A 324 14.74 -15.06 28.26
CA GLY A 324 14.54 -16.46 27.84
C GLY A 324 15.59 -17.45 28.35
N ASN A 325 16.79 -16.97 28.71
CA ASN A 325 17.93 -17.84 29.09
C ASN A 325 18.02 -18.21 30.59
N ARG A 326 16.97 -17.98 31.38
CA ARG A 326 16.94 -18.33 32.83
C ARG A 326 16.10 -19.56 33.19
N THR A 327 15.62 -20.33 32.22
CA THR A 327 14.89 -21.56 32.51
C THR A 327 15.33 -22.70 31.60
N THR A 328 15.65 -23.82 32.26
CA THR A 328 15.93 -25.17 31.75
C THR A 328 17.38 -25.48 31.30
N HIS A 329 18.12 -26.07 32.25
CA HIS A 329 19.20 -27.01 32.00
C HIS A 329 18.66 -28.25 31.27
N VAL A 330 19.19 -28.55 30.07
CA VAL A 330 19.31 -29.91 29.51
C VAL A 330 20.60 -29.95 28.68
N GLU A 331 21.39 -31.02 28.84
CA GLU A 331 22.70 -31.26 28.23
C GLU A 331 22.72 -31.42 26.69
N PRO A 332 23.90 -31.25 26.04
CA PRO A 332 23.99 -31.00 24.61
C PRO A 332 24.19 -32.26 23.74
N GLY A 333 23.40 -32.36 22.67
CA GLY A 333 23.65 -33.23 21.52
C GLY A 333 24.41 -32.50 20.41
N THR A 334 25.31 -33.22 19.77
CA THR A 334 26.42 -32.80 18.91
C THR A 334 26.04 -32.36 17.48
N HIS A 335 26.85 -31.43 16.94
CA HIS A 335 27.05 -31.05 15.52
C HIS A 335 25.89 -30.31 14.82
N GLN A 336 26.06 -29.24 14.04
CA GLN A 336 27.19 -28.70 13.28
C GLN A 336 26.93 -27.21 12.97
N LYS A 337 27.89 -26.32 13.26
CA LYS A 337 27.90 -24.93 12.74
C LYS A 337 28.46 -24.94 11.32
N ALA A 338 27.68 -24.47 10.35
CA ALA A 338 28.18 -23.99 9.07
C ALA A 338 27.50 -22.66 8.73
N GLY A 339 28.32 -21.68 8.33
CA GLY A 339 28.05 -20.26 8.41
C GLY A 339 26.98 -19.72 7.47
N SER A 340 26.29 -18.69 7.95
CA SER A 340 25.44 -17.79 7.17
C SER A 340 25.84 -16.35 7.50
N GLN A 341 26.96 -15.92 6.91
CA GLN A 341 27.21 -14.51 6.63
C GLN A 341 27.35 -14.38 5.11
N ASN A 342 26.73 -13.34 4.56
CA ASN A 342 26.71 -12.94 3.15
C ASN A 342 25.75 -13.71 2.22
N LEU A 343 24.44 -13.45 2.33
CA LEU A 343 23.48 -13.64 1.22
C LEU A 343 22.35 -12.58 1.19
N ALA A 344 22.39 -11.56 2.04
CA ALA A 344 21.32 -10.54 2.12
C ALA A 344 21.55 -9.30 1.23
N SER A 345 22.71 -9.18 0.57
CA SER A 345 23.06 -8.00 -0.25
C SER A 345 22.99 -8.23 -1.76
N GLU A 346 22.76 -9.45 -2.23
CA GLU A 346 22.56 -9.76 -3.66
C GLU A 346 21.07 -9.86 -4.06
N ALA A 347 20.14 -9.88 -3.10
CA ALA A 347 18.71 -10.06 -3.36
C ALA A 347 17.93 -8.77 -3.74
N LEU A 348 18.58 -7.62 -3.90
CA LEU A 348 17.91 -6.34 -4.20
C LEU A 348 18.32 -5.65 -5.50
N MET A 349 19.09 -6.34 -6.35
CA MET A 349 19.51 -5.84 -7.67
C MET A 349 19.26 -6.89 -8.78
N ASP A 350 18.03 -7.44 -8.88
CA ASP A 350 17.63 -8.11 -10.13
C ASP A 350 16.11 -8.28 -10.37
N SER A 351 15.27 -7.30 -10.01
CA SER A 351 13.81 -7.41 -10.19
C SER A 351 13.27 -6.81 -11.49
N LYS A 352 14.10 -6.71 -12.54
CA LYS A 352 13.68 -6.23 -13.88
C LYS A 352 13.84 -7.24 -15.02
N GLN A 353 14.14 -8.51 -14.75
CA GLN A 353 14.11 -9.54 -15.80
C GLN A 353 13.23 -10.75 -15.40
N THR A 354 12.10 -10.87 -16.12
CA THR A 354 11.42 -12.13 -16.52
C THR A 354 11.08 -13.16 -15.43
N MET A 355 9.83 -13.10 -14.93
CA MET A 355 9.14 -14.21 -14.26
C MET A 355 8.81 -15.34 -15.27
N ARG A 356 9.82 -16.04 -15.81
CA ARG A 356 9.65 -17.07 -16.85
C ARG A 356 9.77 -18.49 -16.29
N GLY A 357 8.68 -18.99 -15.69
CA GLY A 357 8.54 -20.41 -15.38
C GLY A 357 7.08 -20.84 -15.53
N PRO A 358 6.76 -22.08 -15.92
CA PRO A 358 5.37 -22.48 -16.11
C PRO A 358 4.62 -22.48 -14.76
N VAL A 359 3.38 -21.97 -14.76
CA VAL A 359 2.49 -22.09 -13.60
C VAL A 359 2.07 -23.56 -13.46
N ARG A 360 2.28 -24.13 -12.26
CA ARG A 360 1.94 -25.53 -11.94
C ARG A 360 0.75 -25.63 -10.98
N TRP A 361 0.48 -24.57 -10.24
CA TRP A 361 -0.63 -24.49 -9.30
C TRP A 361 -1.41 -23.19 -9.43
N VAL A 362 -2.73 -23.27 -9.33
CA VAL A 362 -3.61 -22.12 -9.11
C VAL A 362 -4.29 -22.29 -7.75
N LEU A 363 -4.13 -21.28 -6.91
CA LEU A 363 -4.80 -21.13 -5.63
C LEU A 363 -6.00 -20.21 -5.81
N TRP A 364 -7.11 -20.59 -5.20
CA TRP A 364 -8.39 -19.92 -5.36
C TRP A 364 -8.88 -19.37 -4.02
N ASP A 365 -9.24 -18.10 -4.01
CA ASP A 365 -10.29 -17.66 -3.09
C ASP A 365 -11.67 -18.18 -3.57
N ILE A 366 -12.64 -18.20 -2.66
CA ILE A 366 -13.95 -18.80 -2.89
C ILE A 366 -15.06 -17.76 -2.92
N LYS A 367 -15.27 -17.03 -1.81
CA LYS A 367 -16.41 -16.14 -1.63
C LYS A 367 -16.23 -14.91 -2.52
N ASP A 368 -17.26 -14.57 -3.29
CA ASP A 368 -17.26 -13.49 -4.30
C ASP A 368 -16.22 -13.69 -5.44
N THR A 369 -15.50 -14.82 -5.43
CA THR A 369 -14.60 -15.26 -6.50
C THR A 369 -15.24 -16.37 -7.33
N LEU A 370 -15.48 -17.56 -6.74
CA LEU A 370 -16.09 -18.72 -7.41
C LEU A 370 -17.58 -18.90 -7.07
N LEU A 371 -17.99 -18.46 -5.89
CA LEU A 371 -19.39 -18.52 -5.44
C LEU A 371 -19.73 -17.31 -4.58
N LYS A 372 -21.00 -16.94 -4.55
CA LYS A 372 -21.55 -15.87 -3.73
C LYS A 372 -22.74 -16.39 -2.93
N VAL A 373 -23.17 -15.61 -1.95
CA VAL A 373 -24.43 -15.89 -1.26
C VAL A 373 -25.58 -15.58 -2.22
N ARG A 374 -26.53 -16.52 -2.37
CA ARG A 374 -27.62 -16.46 -3.37
C ARG A 374 -28.58 -15.30 -3.13
N ARG A 375 -28.84 -14.97 -1.87
CA ARG A 375 -29.71 -13.87 -1.42
C ARG A 375 -29.01 -13.09 -0.33
N SER A 376 -29.46 -11.87 -0.06
CA SER A 376 -28.92 -11.11 1.08
C SER A 376 -29.09 -11.89 2.39
N VAL A 377 -28.23 -11.63 3.36
CA VAL A 377 -28.31 -12.31 4.66
C VAL A 377 -29.62 -11.94 5.36
N GLY A 378 -30.03 -10.67 5.29
CA GLY A 378 -31.31 -10.20 5.83
C GLY A 378 -32.53 -10.90 5.23
N GLU A 379 -32.56 -11.17 3.92
CA GLU A 379 -33.66 -11.93 3.29
C GLU A 379 -33.72 -13.38 3.78
N GLN A 380 -32.57 -14.02 3.96
CA GLN A 380 -32.51 -15.41 4.44
C GLN A 380 -32.93 -15.50 5.92
N TYR A 381 -32.44 -14.58 6.75
CA TYR A 381 -32.83 -14.49 8.15
C TYR A 381 -34.31 -14.15 8.30
N TYR A 382 -34.85 -13.32 7.39
CA TYR A 382 -36.27 -13.02 7.33
C TYR A 382 -37.09 -14.28 7.04
N CYS A 383 -36.71 -15.08 6.05
CA CYS A 383 -37.41 -16.33 5.72
C CYS A 383 -37.49 -17.27 6.94
N GLU A 384 -36.40 -17.40 7.69
CA GLU A 384 -36.39 -18.21 8.92
C GLU A 384 -37.21 -17.58 10.05
N SER A 385 -37.15 -16.25 10.20
CA SER A 385 -37.95 -15.52 11.19
C SER A 385 -39.46 -15.72 10.97
N VAL A 386 -39.91 -15.75 9.71
CA VAL A 386 -41.32 -15.99 9.35
C VAL A 386 -41.74 -17.42 9.71
N ARG A 387 -40.87 -18.41 9.47
CA ARG A 387 -41.12 -19.81 9.89
C ARG A 387 -41.24 -19.95 11.40
N ALA A 388 -40.47 -19.16 12.14
CA ALA A 388 -40.50 -19.06 13.58
C ALA A 388 -41.66 -18.19 14.13
N GLY A 389 -42.54 -17.65 13.27
CA GLY A 389 -43.68 -16.83 13.67
C GLY A 389 -43.35 -15.39 14.05
N LEU A 390 -42.14 -14.90 13.74
CA LEU A 390 -41.71 -13.53 14.03
C LEU A 390 -42.11 -12.56 12.92
N LYS A 391 -42.46 -11.33 13.31
CA LYS A 391 -42.79 -10.23 12.39
C LYS A 391 -41.64 -9.22 12.33
N LEU A 392 -40.58 -9.57 11.60
CA LEU A 392 -39.40 -8.72 11.40
C LEU A 392 -39.28 -8.28 9.94
N LEU A 393 -38.59 -7.18 9.69
CA LEU A 393 -38.33 -6.70 8.33
C LEU A 393 -36.94 -7.15 7.84
N PRO A 394 -36.78 -7.53 6.56
CA PRO A 394 -35.47 -7.93 6.01
C PRO A 394 -34.38 -6.86 6.18
N THR A 395 -34.72 -5.58 6.02
CA THR A 395 -33.79 -4.44 6.14
C THR A 395 -33.30 -4.24 7.57
N GLN A 396 -34.17 -4.46 8.55
CA GLN A 396 -33.83 -4.42 9.97
C GLN A 396 -32.85 -5.56 10.32
N LEU A 397 -33.14 -6.78 9.86
CA LEU A 397 -32.27 -7.94 10.05
C LEU A 397 -30.91 -7.78 9.38
N GLU A 398 -30.87 -7.22 8.17
CA GLU A 398 -29.62 -6.94 7.46
C GLU A 398 -28.74 -5.94 8.23
N THR A 399 -29.35 -4.88 8.78
CA THR A 399 -28.62 -3.86 9.55
C THR A 399 -28.12 -4.42 10.88
N ALA A 400 -28.96 -5.15 11.61
CA ALA A 400 -28.60 -5.81 12.86
C ALA A 400 -27.50 -6.86 12.64
N PHE A 401 -27.57 -7.63 11.54
CA PHE A 401 -26.55 -8.62 11.19
C PHE A 401 -25.19 -7.94 10.97
N ARG A 402 -25.14 -6.85 10.20
CA ARG A 402 -23.88 -6.12 9.96
C ARG A 402 -23.27 -5.59 11.26
N GLN A 403 -24.10 -5.06 12.16
CA GLN A 403 -23.64 -4.58 13.47
C GLN A 403 -23.12 -5.73 14.34
N ALA A 404 -23.89 -6.80 14.49
CA ALA A 404 -23.51 -7.98 15.27
C ALA A 404 -22.23 -8.64 14.73
N TYR A 405 -22.12 -8.77 13.41
CA TYR A 405 -20.94 -9.33 12.73
C TYR A 405 -19.69 -8.48 12.98
N LEU A 406 -19.75 -7.17 12.77
CA LEU A 406 -18.60 -6.28 12.98
C LEU A 406 -18.11 -6.29 14.44
N GLN A 407 -19.04 -6.25 15.40
CA GLN A 407 -18.72 -6.37 16.82
C GLN A 407 -18.05 -7.71 17.12
N HIS A 408 -18.56 -8.81 16.58
CA HIS A 408 -17.99 -10.14 16.79
C HIS A 408 -16.61 -10.32 16.15
N VAL A 409 -16.37 -9.78 14.96
CA VAL A 409 -15.04 -9.82 14.32
C VAL A 409 -14.01 -9.06 15.15
N GLN A 410 -14.41 -7.95 15.79
CA GLN A 410 -13.51 -7.17 16.65
C GLN A 410 -13.15 -7.91 17.94
N LEU A 411 -14.11 -8.58 18.57
CA LEU A 411 -13.91 -9.30 19.83
C LEU A 411 -13.24 -10.67 19.64
N TYR A 412 -13.64 -11.38 18.58
CA TYR A 412 -13.26 -12.76 18.31
C TYR A 412 -12.78 -12.89 16.84
N PRO A 413 -11.61 -12.32 16.50
CA PRO A 413 -11.07 -12.40 15.14
C PRO A 413 -10.79 -13.85 14.74
N ASN A 414 -10.89 -14.14 13.44
CA ASN A 414 -10.74 -15.48 12.87
C ASN A 414 -11.50 -16.56 13.65
N TYR A 415 -12.81 -16.34 13.85
CA TYR A 415 -13.71 -17.26 14.54
C TYR A 415 -13.39 -17.52 16.02
N GLY A 416 -12.55 -16.68 16.64
CA GLY A 416 -12.18 -16.80 18.05
C GLY A 416 -11.27 -17.99 18.37
N ILE A 417 -10.55 -18.52 17.38
CA ILE A 417 -9.69 -19.71 17.52
C ILE A 417 -8.63 -19.53 18.60
N THR A 418 -8.02 -18.35 18.69
CA THR A 418 -7.01 -18.02 19.71
C THR A 418 -7.56 -18.04 21.13
N LEU A 419 -8.88 -17.97 21.28
CA LEU A 419 -9.61 -18.01 22.55
C LEU A 419 -10.29 -19.38 22.78
N GLY A 420 -10.01 -20.39 21.95
CA GLY A 420 -10.58 -21.73 22.06
C GLY A 420 -12.01 -21.87 21.55
N MET A 421 -12.52 -20.89 20.78
CA MET A 421 -13.81 -20.96 20.11
C MET A 421 -13.68 -21.64 18.73
N ASN A 422 -14.79 -22.19 18.22
CA ASN A 422 -14.91 -22.67 16.84
C ASN A 422 -15.92 -21.84 16.04
N SER A 423 -15.87 -21.95 14.72
CA SER A 423 -16.76 -21.21 13.81
C SER A 423 -18.25 -21.44 14.06
N GLN A 424 -18.66 -22.64 14.49
CA GLN A 424 -20.07 -22.92 14.79
C GLN A 424 -20.59 -22.08 15.95
N VAL A 425 -19.86 -22.08 17.07
CA VAL A 425 -20.20 -21.25 18.25
C VAL A 425 -20.17 -19.78 17.86
N TRP A 426 -19.15 -19.37 17.11
CA TRP A 426 -18.98 -17.99 16.66
C TRP A 426 -20.18 -17.50 15.84
N TRP A 427 -20.59 -18.25 14.80
CA TRP A 427 -21.73 -17.90 13.95
C TRP A 427 -23.06 -17.97 14.70
N THR A 428 -23.22 -18.97 15.58
CA THR A 428 -24.41 -19.08 16.43
C THR A 428 -24.58 -17.82 17.27
N GLN A 429 -23.50 -17.29 17.85
CA GLN A 429 -23.56 -16.06 18.65
C GLN A 429 -23.86 -14.81 17.81
N VAL A 430 -23.31 -14.71 16.59
CA VAL A 430 -23.66 -13.63 15.66
C VAL A 430 -25.15 -13.65 15.33
N VAL A 431 -25.70 -14.82 15.03
CA VAL A 431 -27.14 -14.98 14.73
C VAL A 431 -27.98 -14.57 15.94
N LYS A 432 -27.67 -15.10 17.13
CA LYS A 432 -28.37 -14.75 18.37
C LYS A 432 -28.38 -13.25 18.61
N ASN A 433 -27.22 -12.61 18.53
CA ASN A 433 -27.09 -11.17 18.72
C ASN A 433 -27.86 -10.36 17.68
N THR A 434 -27.92 -10.83 16.43
CA THR A 434 -28.71 -10.21 15.36
C THR A 434 -30.20 -10.15 15.73
N PHE A 435 -30.77 -11.29 16.14
CA PHE A 435 -32.18 -11.36 16.53
C PHE A 435 -32.46 -10.65 17.85
N SER A 436 -31.54 -10.69 18.81
CA SER A 436 -31.65 -9.93 20.06
C SER A 436 -31.69 -8.42 19.82
N GLN A 437 -30.87 -7.90 18.91
CA GLN A 437 -30.93 -6.49 18.49
C GLN A 437 -32.26 -6.14 17.79
N CYS A 438 -32.93 -7.12 17.21
CA CYS A 438 -34.26 -6.96 16.61
C CYS A 438 -35.41 -7.13 17.63
N GLY A 439 -35.11 -7.29 18.93
CA GLY A 439 -36.11 -7.36 20.01
C GLY A 439 -36.53 -8.79 20.40
N VAL A 440 -35.90 -9.83 19.87
CA VAL A 440 -36.17 -11.23 20.27
C VAL A 440 -35.38 -11.57 21.52
N GLN A 441 -36.05 -11.84 22.64
CA GLN A 441 -35.41 -12.14 23.93
C GLN A 441 -35.54 -13.60 24.38
N ASP A 442 -36.37 -14.41 23.71
CA ASP A 442 -36.53 -15.83 24.04
C ASP A 442 -35.26 -16.62 23.64
N THR A 443 -34.55 -17.12 24.65
CA THR A 443 -33.30 -17.85 24.47
C THR A 443 -33.46 -19.16 23.70
N ALA A 444 -34.54 -19.92 23.94
CA ALA A 444 -34.76 -21.19 23.26
C ALA A 444 -35.10 -20.98 21.77
N LEU A 445 -35.83 -19.92 21.47
CA LEU A 445 -36.10 -19.51 20.10
C LEU A 445 -34.83 -19.04 19.40
N LEU A 446 -33.99 -18.24 20.06
CA LEU A 446 -32.70 -17.78 19.53
C LEU A 446 -31.75 -18.95 19.24
N ASP A 447 -31.69 -19.96 20.11
CA ASP A 447 -30.92 -21.19 19.90
C ASP A 447 -31.39 -21.96 18.66
N THR A 448 -32.71 -22.07 18.50
CA THR A 448 -33.35 -22.75 17.36
C THR A 448 -33.06 -22.02 16.06
N LEU A 449 -33.28 -20.70 16.01
CA LEU A 449 -32.99 -19.86 14.85
C LEU A 449 -31.51 -19.94 14.45
N ALA A 450 -30.61 -19.87 15.42
CA ALA A 450 -29.18 -19.91 15.19
C ALA A 450 -28.72 -21.26 14.63
N SER A 451 -29.26 -22.36 15.18
CA SER A 451 -28.97 -23.72 14.70
C SER A 451 -29.52 -23.95 13.29
N ASN A 452 -30.77 -23.56 13.02
CA ASN A 452 -31.38 -23.70 11.70
C ASN A 452 -30.64 -22.88 10.64
N LEU A 453 -30.34 -21.61 10.93
CA LEU A 453 -29.59 -20.78 10.00
C LEU A 453 -28.18 -21.32 9.77
N TYR A 454 -27.48 -21.77 10.82
CA TYR A 454 -26.17 -22.37 10.65
C TYR A 454 -26.20 -23.57 9.69
N GLN A 455 -27.17 -24.49 9.87
CA GLN A 455 -27.36 -25.65 9.00
C GLN A 455 -27.75 -25.25 7.57
N ASN A 456 -28.65 -24.28 7.40
CA ASN A 456 -29.04 -23.77 6.09
C ASN A 456 -27.81 -23.23 5.34
N PHE A 457 -26.91 -22.50 6.00
CA PHE A 457 -25.69 -21.99 5.35
C PHE A 457 -24.62 -23.07 5.07
N CYS A 458 -24.78 -24.29 5.60
CA CYS A 458 -23.96 -25.44 5.19
C CYS A 458 -24.39 -26.01 3.83
N GLY A 459 -25.67 -25.85 3.45
CA GLY A 459 -26.23 -26.43 2.24
C GLY A 459 -26.03 -25.55 0.99
N PRO A 460 -25.96 -26.15 -0.21
CA PRO A 460 -25.70 -25.43 -1.46
C PRO A 460 -26.84 -24.49 -1.88
N GLU A 461 -28.04 -24.64 -1.33
CA GLU A 461 -29.21 -23.83 -1.64
C GLU A 461 -28.99 -22.33 -1.36
N ASN A 462 -28.17 -21.98 -0.37
CA ASN A 462 -27.87 -20.59 -0.01
C ASN A 462 -26.65 -20.02 -0.74
N TRP A 463 -25.99 -20.83 -1.55
CA TRP A 463 -24.84 -20.45 -2.35
C TRP A 463 -25.18 -20.48 -3.84
N GLU A 464 -24.59 -19.57 -4.59
CA GLU A 464 -24.73 -19.46 -6.03
C GLU A 464 -23.33 -19.45 -6.64
N VAL A 465 -23.05 -20.45 -7.48
CA VAL A 465 -21.80 -20.53 -8.24
C VAL A 465 -21.86 -19.54 -9.40
N PHE A 466 -20.80 -18.76 -9.60
CA PHE A 466 -20.74 -17.85 -10.76
C PHE A 466 -20.71 -18.65 -12.08
N PRO A 467 -21.30 -18.11 -13.17
CA PRO A 467 -21.37 -18.82 -14.45
C PRO A 467 -20.01 -19.26 -15.02
N ASP A 468 -18.96 -18.48 -14.78
CA ASP A 468 -17.59 -18.70 -15.27
C ASP A 468 -16.72 -19.56 -14.35
N SER A 469 -17.22 -19.96 -13.17
CA SER A 469 -16.44 -20.77 -12.22
C SER A 469 -16.18 -22.18 -12.73
N ASN A 470 -17.21 -22.86 -13.27
CA ASN A 470 -17.05 -24.22 -13.76
C ASN A 470 -16.20 -24.30 -15.04
N SER A 471 -16.34 -23.31 -15.92
CA SER A 471 -15.56 -23.24 -17.18
C SER A 471 -14.08 -23.04 -16.89
N VAL A 472 -13.73 -22.10 -15.99
CA VAL A 472 -12.33 -21.84 -15.65
C VAL A 472 -11.67 -23.02 -14.95
N LEU A 473 -12.35 -23.65 -13.98
CA LEU A 473 -11.78 -24.76 -13.21
C LEU A 473 -11.50 -25.96 -14.12
N LYS A 474 -12.40 -26.26 -15.06
CA LYS A 474 -12.19 -27.30 -16.08
C LYS A 474 -11.05 -26.96 -17.02
N SER A 475 -10.96 -25.70 -17.44
CA SER A 475 -9.89 -25.21 -18.32
C SER A 475 -8.52 -25.32 -17.65
N CYS A 476 -8.40 -24.91 -16.38
CA CYS A 476 -7.15 -25.07 -15.62
C CYS A 476 -6.74 -26.54 -15.45
N SER A 477 -7.70 -27.44 -15.20
CA SER A 477 -7.44 -28.89 -15.19
C SER A 477 -6.97 -29.41 -16.55
N ALA A 478 -7.57 -28.96 -17.65
CA ALA A 478 -7.17 -29.35 -19.01
C ALA A 478 -5.76 -28.85 -19.37
N LEU A 479 -5.31 -27.74 -18.79
CA LEU A 479 -3.93 -27.24 -18.88
C LEU A 479 -2.93 -28.04 -18.00
N GLY A 480 -3.38 -29.05 -17.27
CA GLY A 480 -2.54 -29.84 -16.38
C GLY A 480 -2.12 -29.11 -15.10
N VAL A 481 -2.78 -27.99 -14.77
CA VAL A 481 -2.49 -27.17 -13.60
C VAL A 481 -3.27 -27.71 -12.40
N LYS A 482 -2.56 -27.97 -11.29
CA LYS A 482 -3.20 -28.41 -10.04
C LYS A 482 -3.88 -27.24 -9.35
N GLN A 483 -4.95 -27.50 -8.61
CA GLN A 483 -5.77 -26.45 -8.03
C GLN A 483 -5.93 -26.67 -6.53
N GLY A 484 -5.88 -25.58 -5.76
CA GLY A 484 -6.08 -25.59 -4.32
C GLY A 484 -6.87 -24.38 -3.86
N VAL A 485 -7.43 -24.45 -2.67
CA VAL A 485 -8.24 -23.36 -2.10
C VAL A 485 -7.51 -22.70 -0.94
N VAL A 486 -7.50 -21.36 -0.94
CA VAL A 486 -7.01 -20.52 0.16
C VAL A 486 -8.02 -19.39 0.41
N SER A 487 -8.88 -19.54 1.41
CA SER A 487 -9.99 -18.60 1.65
C SER A 487 -10.17 -18.26 3.12
N ASN A 488 -10.58 -17.01 3.37
CA ASN A 488 -11.03 -16.56 4.70
C ASN A 488 -12.45 -17.09 4.95
N PHE A 489 -12.51 -18.39 5.20
CA PHE A 489 -13.73 -19.15 5.39
C PHE A 489 -13.56 -20.08 6.59
N ASP A 490 -14.67 -20.64 7.05
CA ASP A 490 -14.74 -21.62 8.13
C ASP A 490 -14.81 -23.06 7.62
N SER A 491 -14.87 -24.00 8.56
CA SER A 491 -14.94 -25.45 8.37
C SER A 491 -16.09 -25.94 7.48
N ARG A 492 -17.15 -25.15 7.26
CA ARG A 492 -18.28 -25.54 6.40
C ARG A 492 -17.92 -25.54 4.91
N LEU A 493 -16.81 -24.91 4.52
CA LEU A 493 -16.44 -24.71 3.14
C LEU A 493 -16.42 -26.01 2.31
N GLU A 494 -15.92 -27.10 2.89
CA GLU A 494 -15.82 -28.39 2.20
C GLU A 494 -17.21 -28.91 1.78
N GLY A 495 -18.17 -28.92 2.71
CA GLY A 495 -19.55 -29.32 2.43
C GLY A 495 -20.24 -28.40 1.42
N VAL A 496 -20.01 -27.09 1.51
CA VAL A 496 -20.53 -26.11 0.54
C VAL A 496 -20.00 -26.39 -0.87
N LEU A 497 -18.68 -26.60 -1.02
CA LEU A 497 -18.06 -26.91 -2.31
C LEU A 497 -18.51 -28.27 -2.86
N GLN A 498 -18.74 -29.26 -1.99
CA GLN A 498 -19.29 -30.56 -2.38
C GLN A 498 -20.71 -30.42 -2.93
N GLY A 499 -21.59 -29.71 -2.19
CA GLY A 499 -22.97 -29.47 -2.63
C GLY A 499 -23.06 -28.62 -3.89
N CYS A 500 -22.11 -27.72 -4.12
CA CYS A 500 -22.01 -26.91 -5.34
C CYS A 500 -21.33 -27.66 -6.52
N GLY A 501 -20.85 -28.88 -6.32
CA GLY A 501 -20.19 -29.68 -7.35
C GLY A 501 -18.79 -29.17 -7.75
N LEU A 502 -18.14 -28.37 -6.90
CA LEU A 502 -16.82 -27.77 -7.17
C LEU A 502 -15.67 -28.52 -6.49
N LEU A 503 -15.95 -29.26 -5.41
CA LEU A 503 -14.91 -29.88 -4.56
C LEU A 503 -13.94 -30.76 -5.34
N THR A 504 -14.42 -31.50 -6.33
CA THR A 504 -13.61 -32.46 -7.14
C THR A 504 -12.51 -31.80 -7.96
N HIS A 505 -12.54 -30.49 -8.15
CA HIS A 505 -11.50 -29.76 -8.87
C HIS A 505 -10.26 -29.48 -8.00
N PHE A 506 -10.38 -29.52 -6.67
CA PHE A 506 -9.32 -29.08 -5.76
C PHE A 506 -8.57 -30.25 -5.13
N SER A 507 -7.24 -30.15 -5.11
CA SER A 507 -6.36 -31.12 -4.45
C SER A 507 -6.25 -30.92 -2.94
N PHE A 508 -6.53 -29.71 -2.45
CA PHE A 508 -6.60 -29.41 -1.02
C PHE A 508 -7.44 -28.16 -0.77
N LEU A 509 -7.97 -28.06 0.46
CA LEU A 509 -8.61 -26.86 1.00
C LEU A 509 -7.79 -26.30 2.16
N LEU A 510 -7.65 -24.98 2.21
CA LEU A 510 -7.05 -24.26 3.34
C LEU A 510 -7.91 -23.05 3.70
N THR A 511 -8.80 -23.25 4.67
CA THR A 511 -9.63 -22.23 5.31
C THR A 511 -8.81 -21.43 6.32
N SER A 512 -9.16 -20.17 6.59
CA SER A 512 -8.52 -19.40 7.67
C SER A 512 -8.74 -20.01 9.05
N GLU A 513 -9.85 -20.72 9.25
CA GLU A 513 -10.07 -21.51 10.47
C GLU A 513 -9.03 -22.64 10.59
N GLY A 514 -8.97 -23.54 9.61
CA GLY A 514 -7.98 -24.63 9.59
C GLY A 514 -6.51 -24.18 9.58
N ALA A 515 -6.21 -22.99 9.06
CA ALA A 515 -4.86 -22.42 9.07
C ALA A 515 -4.49 -21.72 10.40
N GLY A 516 -5.48 -21.44 11.25
CA GLY A 516 -5.35 -20.61 12.45
C GLY A 516 -5.14 -19.11 12.19
N VAL A 517 -4.92 -18.71 10.94
CA VAL A 517 -4.65 -17.33 10.52
C VAL A 517 -5.45 -16.98 9.28
N ALA A 518 -5.89 -15.73 9.16
CA ALA A 518 -6.63 -15.23 8.00
C ALA A 518 -5.74 -14.36 7.10
N LYS A 519 -6.04 -14.34 5.79
CA LYS A 519 -5.53 -13.31 4.88
C LYS A 519 -5.93 -11.93 5.45
N PRO A 520 -5.04 -10.92 5.45
CA PRO A 520 -3.84 -10.80 4.62
C PRO A 520 -2.54 -11.31 5.28
N ASP A 521 -2.60 -12.03 6.41
CA ASP A 521 -1.40 -12.62 7.00
C ASP A 521 -0.75 -13.60 6.02
N LYS A 522 0.57 -13.45 5.80
CA LYS A 522 1.32 -14.27 4.85
C LYS A 522 1.43 -15.73 5.28
N ALA A 523 1.24 -16.02 6.57
CA ALA A 523 1.38 -17.37 7.11
C ALA A 523 0.42 -18.38 6.46
N ILE A 524 -0.80 -17.98 6.07
CA ILE A 524 -1.74 -18.86 5.36
C ILE A 524 -1.21 -19.26 3.97
N PHE A 525 -0.64 -18.31 3.23
CA PHE A 525 -0.03 -18.58 1.92
C PHE A 525 1.26 -19.40 2.05
N THR A 526 2.05 -19.18 3.10
CA THR A 526 3.21 -20.02 3.41
C THR A 526 2.81 -21.48 3.66
N GLN A 527 1.70 -21.72 4.39
CA GLN A 527 1.16 -23.06 4.57
C GLN A 527 0.64 -23.66 3.24
N ALA A 528 -0.03 -22.87 2.40
CA ALA A 528 -0.48 -23.30 1.08
C ALA A 528 0.70 -23.69 0.16
N LEU A 529 1.78 -22.91 0.16
CA LEU A 529 3.00 -23.22 -0.61
C LEU A 529 3.64 -24.54 -0.18
N LYS A 530 3.65 -24.85 1.12
CA LYS A 530 4.10 -26.15 1.64
C LYS A 530 3.27 -27.30 1.06
N LYS A 531 1.94 -27.15 0.96
CA LYS A 531 1.04 -28.14 0.35
C LYS A 531 1.26 -28.26 -1.18
N CYS A 532 1.58 -27.17 -1.86
CA CYS A 532 1.84 -27.17 -3.30
C CYS A 532 3.17 -27.85 -3.66
N ALA A 533 4.15 -27.84 -2.75
CA ALA A 533 5.49 -28.41 -2.92
C ALA A 533 6.21 -27.93 -4.19
N VAL A 534 6.00 -26.66 -4.57
CA VAL A 534 6.69 -25.99 -5.69
C VAL A 534 7.12 -24.58 -5.28
N PRO A 535 8.11 -23.98 -5.97
CA PRO A 535 8.49 -22.59 -5.73
C PRO A 535 7.32 -21.62 -5.96
N ALA A 536 7.25 -20.54 -5.18
CA ALA A 536 6.16 -19.54 -5.25
C ALA A 536 5.95 -18.96 -6.66
N LYS A 537 7.03 -18.79 -7.43
CA LYS A 537 6.98 -18.29 -8.83
C LYS A 537 6.18 -19.19 -9.80
N ASN A 538 5.97 -20.47 -9.44
CA ASN A 538 5.20 -21.46 -10.18
C ASN A 538 3.75 -21.59 -9.67
N VAL A 539 3.33 -20.72 -8.74
CA VAL A 539 1.99 -20.70 -8.17
C VAL A 539 1.32 -19.38 -8.54
N ALA A 540 0.07 -19.46 -8.97
CA ALA A 540 -0.82 -18.32 -9.11
C ALA A 540 -1.87 -18.32 -8.00
N HIS A 541 -2.34 -17.15 -7.58
CA HIS A 541 -3.47 -16.98 -6.67
C HIS A 541 -4.49 -16.04 -7.30
N VAL A 542 -5.78 -16.41 -7.25
CA VAL A 542 -6.89 -15.64 -7.83
C VAL A 542 -7.90 -15.34 -6.73
N GLY A 543 -8.29 -14.07 -6.60
CA GLY A 543 -9.34 -13.65 -5.67
C GLY A 543 -9.86 -12.25 -5.97
N ASP A 544 -10.91 -11.84 -5.27
CA ASP A 544 -11.63 -10.57 -5.46
C ASP A 544 -11.07 -9.43 -4.61
N ASN A 545 -10.31 -9.72 -3.54
CA ASN A 545 -9.84 -8.70 -2.62
C ASN A 545 -8.39 -8.26 -2.86
N TYR A 546 -8.19 -6.96 -3.08
CA TYR A 546 -6.87 -6.40 -3.36
C TYR A 546 -5.81 -6.66 -2.26
N ILE A 547 -6.19 -6.54 -0.98
CA ILE A 547 -5.24 -6.68 0.13
C ILE A 547 -5.06 -8.16 0.48
N ASN A 548 -6.18 -8.88 0.65
CA ASN A 548 -6.18 -10.25 1.14
C ASN A 548 -5.67 -11.24 0.08
N ASP A 549 -5.98 -11.02 -1.19
CA ASP A 549 -5.63 -11.97 -2.25
C ASP A 549 -4.45 -11.49 -3.06
N TYR A 550 -4.53 -10.28 -3.63
CA TYR A 550 -3.50 -9.80 -4.55
C TYR A 550 -2.20 -9.43 -3.82
N LEU A 551 -2.21 -8.48 -2.90
CA LEU A 551 -0.98 -8.02 -2.23
C LEU A 551 -0.35 -9.10 -1.34
N ALA A 552 -1.16 -9.81 -0.55
CA ALA A 552 -0.66 -10.82 0.37
C ALA A 552 0.06 -11.97 -0.38
N SER A 553 -0.54 -12.51 -1.44
CA SER A 553 0.09 -13.56 -2.25
C SER A 553 1.38 -13.07 -2.94
N ARG A 554 1.34 -11.89 -3.58
CA ARG A 554 2.50 -11.30 -4.27
C ARG A 554 3.69 -11.04 -3.36
N SER A 555 3.43 -10.74 -2.09
CA SER A 555 4.47 -10.50 -1.09
C SER A 555 5.35 -11.71 -0.78
N LEU A 556 4.96 -12.91 -1.23
CA LEU A 556 5.72 -14.17 -1.14
C LEU A 556 6.26 -14.64 -2.51
N GLY A 557 6.11 -13.84 -3.56
CA GLY A 557 6.52 -14.21 -4.92
C GLY A 557 5.51 -15.07 -5.68
N ILE A 558 4.29 -15.23 -5.16
CA ILE A 558 3.16 -15.86 -5.88
C ILE A 558 2.65 -14.90 -6.96
N ARG A 559 2.18 -15.44 -8.09
CA ARG A 559 1.51 -14.65 -9.13
C ARG A 559 0.07 -14.33 -8.71
N GLY A 560 -0.13 -13.14 -8.16
CA GLY A 560 -1.47 -12.69 -7.78
C GLY A 560 -2.25 -12.16 -8.99
N TYR A 561 -3.49 -12.62 -9.15
CA TYR A 561 -4.48 -12.08 -10.08
C TYR A 561 -5.67 -11.53 -9.29
N LEU A 562 -6.08 -10.30 -9.60
CA LEU A 562 -7.22 -9.65 -8.97
C LEU A 562 -8.43 -9.75 -9.91
N LEU A 563 -9.50 -10.38 -9.42
CA LEU A 563 -10.79 -10.46 -10.11
C LEU A 563 -11.64 -9.23 -9.78
N ASP A 564 -12.01 -8.45 -10.79
CA ASP A 564 -12.88 -7.29 -10.68
C ASP A 564 -14.05 -7.43 -11.66
N ARG A 565 -15.07 -8.20 -11.26
CA ARG A 565 -16.24 -8.51 -12.08
C ARG A 565 -17.11 -7.30 -12.42
N GLN A 566 -17.09 -6.27 -11.58
CA GLN A 566 -17.97 -5.11 -11.74
C GLN A 566 -17.23 -3.85 -12.23
N GLY A 567 -15.92 -3.92 -12.46
CA GLY A 567 -15.10 -2.77 -12.84
C GLY A 567 -15.06 -1.69 -11.75
N HIS A 568 -15.34 -2.06 -10.50
CA HIS A 568 -15.48 -1.13 -9.38
C HIS A 568 -14.19 -0.95 -8.57
N GLN A 569 -13.08 -1.61 -8.94
CA GLN A 569 -11.80 -1.51 -8.22
C GLN A 569 -10.74 -0.82 -9.10
N GLU A 570 -10.74 0.52 -9.06
CA GLU A 570 -9.75 1.43 -9.66
C GLU A 570 -8.35 1.34 -8.99
N HIS A 571 -7.80 0.15 -8.75
CA HIS A 571 -6.44 0.02 -8.21
C HIS A 571 -5.42 0.24 -9.32
N LEU A 572 -5.10 1.51 -9.63
CA LEU A 572 -4.12 1.91 -10.66
C LEU A 572 -2.75 1.22 -10.51
N ASP A 573 -2.43 0.70 -9.33
CA ASP A 573 -1.18 -0.01 -9.02
C ASP A 573 -1.17 -1.49 -9.45
N VAL A 574 -2.31 -2.07 -9.84
CA VAL A 574 -2.37 -3.43 -10.38
C VAL A 574 -2.14 -3.38 -11.90
N PRO A 575 -1.06 -3.98 -12.43
CA PRO A 575 -0.84 -4.06 -13.88
C PRO A 575 -2.05 -4.67 -14.60
N PRO A 576 -2.43 -4.17 -15.79
CA PRO A 576 -3.58 -4.71 -16.55
C PRO A 576 -3.52 -6.22 -16.79
N GLN A 577 -2.31 -6.78 -16.87
CA GLN A 577 -2.09 -8.21 -17.07
C GLN A 577 -2.46 -9.09 -15.86
N HIS A 578 -2.51 -8.52 -14.66
CA HIS A 578 -2.91 -9.24 -13.44
C HIS A 578 -4.38 -9.01 -13.08
N ARG A 579 -5.12 -8.23 -13.87
CA ARG A 579 -6.55 -8.00 -13.64
C ARG A 579 -7.36 -8.92 -14.53
N LEU A 580 -8.42 -9.48 -13.95
CA LEU A 580 -9.39 -10.32 -14.63
C LEU A 580 -10.76 -9.66 -14.47
N GLN A 581 -11.50 -9.45 -15.56
CA GLN A 581 -12.91 -9.05 -15.47
C GLN A 581 -13.81 -10.29 -15.46
N SER A 582 -13.38 -11.34 -16.16
CA SER A 582 -13.95 -12.68 -16.09
C SER A 582 -12.88 -13.71 -15.72
N LEU A 583 -13.28 -14.77 -15.03
CA LEU A 583 -12.39 -15.90 -14.77
C LEU A 583 -12.00 -16.63 -16.07
N ASP A 584 -12.81 -16.54 -17.11
CA ASP A 584 -12.52 -17.15 -18.42
C ASP A 584 -11.25 -16.58 -19.08
N GLU A 585 -10.76 -15.42 -18.66
CA GLU A 585 -9.51 -14.85 -19.15
C GLU A 585 -8.27 -15.58 -18.60
N LEU A 586 -8.38 -16.20 -17.42
CA LEU A 586 -7.24 -16.75 -16.69
C LEU A 586 -6.44 -17.79 -17.48
N PRO A 587 -7.04 -18.80 -18.14
CA PRO A 587 -6.30 -19.83 -18.87
C PRO A 587 -5.37 -19.23 -19.93
N THR A 588 -5.85 -18.22 -20.66
CA THR A 588 -5.05 -17.50 -21.67
C THR A 588 -3.91 -16.72 -21.02
N ARG A 589 -4.12 -16.08 -19.86
CA ARG A 589 -3.06 -15.37 -19.13
C ARG A 589 -1.96 -16.33 -18.65
N LEU A 590 -2.34 -17.50 -18.13
CA LEU A 590 -1.39 -18.50 -17.66
C LEU A 590 -0.51 -19.03 -18.78
N GLN A 591 -1.04 -19.17 -20.00
CA GLN A 591 -0.29 -19.59 -21.18
C GLN A 591 0.65 -18.50 -21.70
N GLN A 592 0.18 -17.24 -21.80
CA GLN A 592 0.99 -16.11 -22.29
C GLN A 592 2.24 -15.80 -21.44
N GLU A 593 2.26 -16.21 -20.17
CA GLU A 593 3.42 -16.06 -19.29
C GLU A 593 4.36 -17.29 -19.28
N THR A 594 4.03 -18.34 -20.06
CA THR A 594 4.83 -19.55 -20.19
C THR A 594 5.76 -19.51 -21.40
N ASP A 595 5.44 -18.68 -22.41
CA ASP A 595 6.26 -18.36 -23.59
C ASP A 595 7.17 -17.12 -23.35
#